data_AF-A0A2S4N937-F1
#
_entry.id   AF-A0A2S4N937-F1
#
_cell.length_a   1.000
_cell.length_b   1.000
_cell.length_c   1.000
_cell.angle_alpha   90.00
_cell.angle_beta   90.00
_cell.angle_gamma   90.00
#
_symmetry.space_group_name_H-M   'P 1'
#
loop_
_entity.id
_entity.type
_entity.pdbx_description
1 polymer ?
#
loop_
_entity_poly.entity_id
_entity_poly.type
_entity_poly.pdbx_seq_one_letter_code
_entity_poly.pdbx_strand_id
1 'polypeptide(L)'
;MSRILGLDLGTNSIGWAIIDKETNNLLNSRMRVFKTSSKQNDIKRKNNQRAITSLNTISIISLILIVLNFENWQFWLNVTLTSVIAKITFSNQ
;
A
#
# COMPACT_ATOMS: atom_id res chain seq x y z
N MET A 1 -3.63 32.25 26.11
CA MET A 1 -2.95 31.95 24.82
C MET A 1 -2.92 30.44 24.55
N SER A 2 -4.10 29.89 24.24
CA SER A 2 -4.23 28.54 23.71
C SER A 2 -3.97 28.56 22.20
N ARG A 3 -3.20 27.60 21.68
CA ARG A 3 -2.87 27.51 20.23
C ARG A 3 -3.40 26.20 19.66
N ILE A 4 -3.86 26.26 18.42
CA ILE A 4 -4.32 25.10 17.64
C ILE A 4 -3.23 24.76 16.61
N LEU A 5 -2.83 23.50 16.56
CA LEU A 5 -1.89 22.96 15.57
C LEU A 5 -2.66 22.09 14.57
N GLY A 6 -2.71 22.53 13.31
CA GLY A 6 -3.12 21.70 12.18
C GLY A 6 -1.90 20.99 11.59
N LEU A 7 -2.01 19.69 11.35
CA LEU A 7 -0.98 18.86 10.74
C LEU A 7 -1.53 18.17 9.50
N ASP A 8 -0.75 18.18 8.42
CA ASP A 8 -1.01 17.45 7.19
C ASP A 8 0.18 16.50 6.92
N LEU A 9 -0.12 15.20 6.83
CA LEU A 9 0.88 14.13 6.74
C LEU A 9 0.82 13.47 5.36
N GLY A 10 1.73 13.91 4.47
CA GLY A 10 1.96 13.29 3.17
C GLY A 10 3.02 12.18 3.23
N THR A 11 3.17 11.44 2.13
CA THR A 11 4.14 10.33 2.01
C THR A 11 5.60 10.78 2.16
N ASN A 12 5.91 11.98 1.68
CA ASN A 12 7.25 12.57 1.73
C ASN A 12 7.25 13.98 2.30
N SER A 13 6.18 14.40 2.97
CA SER A 13 6.06 15.77 3.46
C SER A 13 5.22 15.84 4.71
N ILE A 14 5.55 16.81 5.56
CA ILE A 14 4.75 17.16 6.73
C ILE A 14 4.49 18.66 6.66
N GLY A 15 3.23 19.04 6.48
CA GLY A 15 2.75 20.40 6.59
C GLY A 15 2.23 20.69 7.99
N TRP A 16 2.42 21.91 8.48
CA TRP A 16 1.76 22.36 9.70
C TRP A 16 1.36 23.83 9.66
N ALA A 17 0.28 24.13 10.37
CA ALA A 17 -0.19 25.48 10.62
C ALA A 17 -0.52 25.65 12.10
N ILE A 18 -0.11 26.77 12.68
CA ILE A 18 -0.38 27.14 14.07
C ILE A 18 -1.30 28.36 14.05
N ILE A 19 -2.44 28.24 14.71
CA ILE A 19 -3.44 29.29 14.83
C ILE A 19 -3.61 29.63 16.31
N ASP A 20 -3.73 30.92 16.63
CA ASP A 20 -4.12 31.37 17.97
C ASP A 20 -5.62 31.18 18.16
N LYS A 21 -6.03 30.46 19.21
CA LYS A 21 -7.43 30.08 19.44
C LYS A 21 -8.33 31.27 19.76
N GLU A 22 -7.77 32.28 20.40
CA GLU A 22 -8.52 33.44 20.90
C GLU A 22 -8.76 34.46 19.78
N THR A 23 -7.74 34.72 18.96
CA THR A 23 -7.82 35.71 17.88
C THR A 23 -8.14 35.11 16.50
N ASN A 24 -8.14 33.78 16.38
CA ASN A 24 -8.21 33.04 15.11
C ASN A 24 -7.13 33.46 14.09
N ASN A 25 -6.05 34.11 14.54
CA ASN A 25 -4.98 34.56 13.68
C ASN A 25 -3.99 33.42 13.39
N LEU A 26 -3.54 33.34 12.13
CA LEU A 26 -2.46 32.44 11.73
C LEU A 26 -1.13 32.94 12.31
N LEU A 27 -0.53 32.15 13.19
CA LEU A 27 0.77 32.47 13.79
C LEU A 27 1.94 32.00 12.92
N ASN A 28 1.82 30.82 12.32
CA ASN A 28 2.89 30.22 11.51
C ASN A 28 2.32 29.14 10.60
N SER A 29 2.85 29.01 9.39
CA SER A 29 2.64 27.85 8.53
C SER A 29 3.94 27.47 7.83
N ARG A 30 4.24 26.18 7.78
CA ARG A 30 5.39 25.63 7.06
C ARG A 30 5.10 24.24 6.52
N MET A 31 5.96 23.82 5.61
CA MET A 31 6.02 22.46 5.11
C MET A 31 7.47 21.99 5.14
N ARG A 32 7.67 20.76 5.63
CA ARG A 32 8.93 20.04 5.52
C ARG A 32 8.77 18.97 4.46
N VAL A 33 9.58 19.03 3.42
CA VAL A 33 9.65 17.99 2.38
C VAL A 33 10.89 17.14 2.64
N PHE A 34 10.69 15.83 2.69
CA PHE A 34 11.74 14.84 2.75
C PHE A 34 12.02 14.33 1.34
N LYS A 35 13.29 14.16 0.99
CA LYS A 35 13.63 13.37 -0.19
C LYS A 35 13.22 11.93 0.11
N THR A 36 12.51 11.27 -0.81
CA THR A 36 12.26 9.83 -0.72
C THR A 36 13.60 9.13 -0.53
N SER A 37 13.84 8.64 0.68
CA SER A 37 15.04 7.86 0.96
C SER A 37 14.94 6.54 0.20
N SER A 38 16.05 6.06 -0.36
CA SER A 38 16.12 4.73 -0.99
C SER A 38 15.50 3.63 -0.11
N LYS A 39 15.64 3.76 1.22
CA LYS A 39 15.03 2.87 2.22
C LYS A 39 13.50 2.76 2.13
N GLN A 40 12.77 3.82 1.79
CA GLN A 40 11.31 3.72 1.61
C GLN A 40 10.93 2.93 0.36
N ASN A 41 11.68 3.12 -0.73
CA ASN A 41 11.54 2.31 -1.94
C ASN A 41 11.89 0.84 -1.66
N ASP A 42 12.91 0.59 -0.83
CA ASP A 42 13.29 -0.77 -0.42
C ASP A 42 12.19 -1.45 0.40
N ILE A 43 11.53 -0.72 1.32
CA ILE A 43 10.40 -1.24 2.12
C ILE A 43 9.20 -1.54 1.21
N LYS A 44 8.84 -0.63 0.30
CA LYS A 44 7.74 -0.85 -0.66
C LYS A 44 8.03 -2.04 -1.57
N ARG A 45 9.27 -2.14 -2.09
CA ARG A 45 9.74 -3.25 -2.92
C ARG A 45 9.69 -4.58 -2.18
N LYS A 46 10.13 -4.62 -0.91
CA LYS A 46 10.08 -5.82 -0.07
C LYS A 46 8.64 -6.29 0.20
N ASN A 47 7.70 -5.36 0.41
CA ASN A 47 6.30 -5.70 0.61
C ASN A 47 5.65 -6.23 -0.68
N ASN A 48 5.91 -5.61 -1.82
CA ASN A 48 5.43 -6.11 -3.11
C ASN A 48 6.03 -7.49 -3.43
N GLN A 49 7.31 -7.72 -3.14
CA GLN A 49 7.94 -9.05 -3.28
C GLN A 49 7.25 -10.11 -2.42
N ARG A 50 6.90 -9.80 -1.16
CA ARG A 50 6.17 -10.72 -0.29
C ARG A 50 4.79 -11.07 -0.85
N ALA A 51 4.05 -10.07 -1.34
CA ALA A 51 2.75 -10.29 -1.97
C ALA A 51 2.86 -11.15 -3.25
N ILE A 52 3.89 -10.94 -4.07
CA ILE A 52 4.14 -11.77 -5.26
C ILE A 52 4.48 -13.21 -4.85
N THR A 53 5.30 -13.40 -3.81
CA THR A 53 5.63 -14.76 -3.33
C THR A 53 4.41 -15.51 -2.79
N SER A 54 3.51 -14.85 -2.05
CA SER A 54 2.28 -15.49 -1.55
C SER A 54 1.29 -15.79 -2.68
N LEU A 55 1.18 -14.92 -3.68
CA LEU A 55 0.38 -15.20 -4.88
C LEU A 55 0.93 -16.39 -5.68
N ASN A 56 2.26 -16.57 -5.73
CA ASN A 56 2.86 -17.75 -6.35
C ASN A 56 2.51 -19.05 -5.62
N THR A 57 2.57 -19.08 -4.28
CA THR A 57 2.22 -20.29 -3.52
C THR A 57 0.75 -20.65 -3.68
N ILE A 58 -0.17 -19.67 -3.63
CA ILE A 58 -1.61 -19.88 -3.86
C ILE A 58 -1.87 -20.44 -5.27
N SER A 59 -1.18 -19.90 -6.28
CA SER A 59 -1.31 -20.35 -7.67
C SER A 59 -0.82 -21.80 -7.87
N ILE A 60 0.25 -22.21 -7.18
CA ILE A 60 0.78 -23.58 -7.27
C ILE A 60 -0.16 -24.57 -6.56
N ILE A 61 -0.65 -24.21 -5.37
CA ILE A 61 -1.58 -25.05 -4.60
C ILE A 61 -2.89 -25.25 -5.37
N SER A 62 -3.45 -24.19 -5.94
CA SER A 62 -4.67 -24.29 -6.76
C SER A 62 -4.48 -25.15 -8.00
N LEU A 63 -3.31 -25.11 -8.65
CA LEU A 63 -3.01 -25.99 -9.80
C LEU A 63 -3.00 -27.47 -9.41
N ILE A 64 -2.44 -27.81 -8.25
CA ILE A 64 -2.45 -29.19 -7.72
C ILE A 64 -3.90 -29.63 -7.42
N LEU A 65 -4.72 -28.74 -6.88
CA LEU A 65 -6.12 -29.02 -6.54
C LEU A 65 -7.01 -29.23 -7.77
N ILE A 66 -6.69 -28.64 -8.93
CA ILE A 66 -7.37 -28.95 -10.21
C ILE A 66 -7.26 -30.45 -10.53
N VAL A 67 -6.08 -31.04 -10.33
CA VAL A 67 -5.83 -32.46 -10.66
C VAL A 67 -6.50 -33.39 -9.64
N LEU A 68 -6.53 -33.01 -8.36
CA LEU A 68 -7.08 -33.83 -7.29
C LEU A 68 -8.62 -33.74 -7.16
N ASN A 69 -9.23 -32.61 -7.56
CA ASN A 69 -10.66 -32.36 -7.42
C ASN A 69 -11.29 -32.05 -8.79
N PHE A 70 -11.41 -33.10 -9.61
CA PHE A 70 -11.90 -33.01 -10.98
C PHE A 70 -13.38 -32.58 -11.07
N GLU A 71 -14.19 -32.83 -10.04
CA GLU A 71 -15.60 -32.39 -10.01
C GLU A 71 -15.73 -30.86 -9.94
N ASN A 72 -14.81 -30.19 -9.26
CA ASN A 72 -14.84 -28.74 -9.05
C ASN A 72 -13.76 -27.99 -9.85
N TRP A 73 -13.32 -28.55 -10.98
CA TRP A 73 -12.21 -27.99 -11.77
C TRP A 73 -12.42 -26.53 -12.18
N GLN A 74 -13.67 -26.11 -12.44
CA GLN A 74 -14.03 -24.73 -12.81
C GLN A 74 -13.71 -23.72 -11.69
N PHE A 75 -13.98 -24.09 -10.43
CA PHE A 75 -13.67 -23.24 -9.27
C PHE A 75 -12.16 -23.00 -9.15
N TRP A 76 -11.38 -24.08 -9.26
CA TRP A 76 -9.92 -24.01 -9.12
C TRP A 76 -9.26 -23.26 -10.28
N LEU A 77 -9.77 -23.40 -11.51
CA LEU A 77 -9.33 -22.61 -12.66
C LEU A 77 -9.55 -21.11 -12.42
N ASN A 78 -10.72 -20.72 -11.94
CA ASN A 78 -11.02 -19.31 -11.63
C ASN A 78 -10.08 -18.72 -10.58
N VAL A 79 -9.72 -19.49 -9.55
CA VAL A 79 -8.73 -19.07 -8.53
C VAL A 79 -7.35 -18.84 -9.15
N THR A 80 -6.89 -19.73 -10.03
CA THR A 80 -5.60 -19.57 -10.72
C THR A 80 -5.56 -18.31 -11.59
N LEU A 81 -6.62 -18.09 -12.40
CA LEU A 81 -6.70 -16.93 -13.29
C LEU A 81 -6.73 -15.62 -12.50
N THR A 82 -7.50 -15.58 -11.42
CA THR A 82 -7.58 -14.40 -10.54
C THR A 82 -6.22 -14.10 -9.89
N SER A 83 -5.48 -15.14 -9.48
CA SER A 83 -4.11 -14.98 -8.96
C SER A 83 -3.15 -14.40 -10.00
N VAL A 84 -3.25 -14.83 -11.26
CA VAL A 84 -2.44 -14.30 -12.38
C VAL A 84 -2.78 -12.83 -12.64
N ILE A 85 -4.06 -12.48 -12.72
CA ILE A 85 -4.50 -11.08 -12.92
C ILE A 85 -4.00 -10.21 -11.76
N ALA A 86 -4.16 -10.65 -10.52
CA ALA A 86 -3.67 -9.92 -9.36
C ALA A 86 -2.15 -9.67 -9.44
N LYS A 87 -1.35 -10.65 -9.87
CA LYS A 87 0.10 -10.47 -10.07
C LYS A 87 0.42 -9.40 -11.12
N ILE A 88 -0.27 -9.42 -12.25
CA ILE A 88 -0.06 -8.43 -13.33
C ILE A 88 -0.41 -7.03 -12.82
N THR A 89 -1.54 -6.89 -12.12
CA THR A 89 -1.97 -5.61 -11.54
C THR A 89 -0.98 -5.08 -10.51
N PHE A 90 -0.48 -5.93 -9.60
CA PHE A 90 0.53 -5.54 -8.61
C PHE A 90 1.90 -5.22 -9.22
N SER A 91 2.24 -5.84 -10.35
CA SER A 91 3.51 -5.56 -11.06
C SER A 91 3.48 -4.24 -11.84
N ASN A 92 2.30 -3.77 -12.22
CA ASN A 92 2.09 -2.53 -12.99
C ASN A 92 1.75 -1.32 -12.10
N GLN A 93 1.79 -1.45 -10.76
CA GLN A 93 1.60 -0.39 -9.76
C GLN A 93 2.92 0.06 -9.11
#